data_AF-A0A9D5BUP0-F1
#
_entry.id   AF-A0A9D5BUP0-F1
#
_cell.length_a   1.000
_cell.length_b   1.000
_cell.length_c   1.000
_cell.angle_alpha   90.00
_cell.angle_beta   90.00
_cell.angle_gamma   90.00
#
_symmetry.space_group_name_H-M   'P 1'
#
loop_
_entity.id
_entity.type
_entity.pdbx_description
1 polymer ?
#
loop_
_entity_poly.entity_id
_entity_poly.type
_entity_poly.pdbx_seq_one_letter_code
_entity_poly.pdbx_strand_id
1 'polypeptide(L)'
;MGGHFVQGHVDGTGEIVSMVPEGDSLWVKVQAAPEILRYVVPKGFITVDGTSLTVVRVYEEECCFDFMLVAYTQQKVVVPLKKVGEKVNLEVWIYTWSGHLDCWVTVVLYMSMLPLRDCAGGVGH
;
A
#
# COMPACT_ATOMS: atom_id res chain seq x y z
N MET A 1 25.30 26.02 -15.62
CA MET A 1 25.44 24.65 -15.09
C MET A 1 24.03 24.14 -14.84
N GLY A 2 23.58 23.20 -15.67
CA GLY A 2 22.20 22.69 -15.67
C GLY A 2 21.96 21.79 -14.45
N GLY A 3 21.10 22.24 -13.56
CA GLY A 3 20.45 21.37 -12.59
C GLY A 3 19.24 20.72 -13.25
N HIS A 4 19.33 19.44 -13.58
CA HIS A 4 18.13 18.63 -13.72
C HIS A 4 17.54 18.51 -12.31
N PHE A 5 16.49 19.27 -12.01
CA PHE A 5 15.70 19.06 -10.81
C PHE A 5 15.10 17.66 -10.89
N VAL A 6 15.59 16.76 -10.03
CA VAL A 6 15.05 15.41 -9.85
C VAL A 6 13.65 15.59 -9.28
N GLN A 7 12.65 15.31 -10.11
CA GLN A 7 11.23 15.45 -9.79
C GLN A 7 10.76 14.22 -8.99
N GLY A 8 11.38 13.96 -7.83
CA GLY A 8 10.91 12.96 -6.87
C GLY A 8 9.50 13.35 -6.41
N HIS A 9 8.49 12.92 -7.17
CA HIS A 9 7.08 13.23 -6.95
C HIS A 9 6.61 12.35 -5.79
N VAL A 10 6.92 12.78 -4.57
CA VAL A 10 6.15 12.31 -3.42
C VAL A 10 4.76 12.90 -3.60
N ASP A 11 3.82 12.09 -4.11
CA ASP A 11 2.42 12.48 -4.28
C ASP A 11 1.79 12.87 -2.93
N GLY A 12 2.32 12.32 -1.85
CA GLY A 12 2.21 12.91 -0.52
C GLY A 12 2.70 11.96 0.58
N THR A 13 2.28 12.21 1.81
CA THR A 13 2.62 11.38 2.97
C THR A 13 1.39 10.69 3.51
N GLY A 14 1.54 9.43 3.90
CA GLY A 14 0.55 8.68 4.68
C GLY A 14 0.99 8.49 6.13
N GLU A 15 0.09 7.98 6.95
CA GLU A 15 0.34 7.59 8.34
C GLU A 15 -0.02 6.12 8.53
N ILE A 16 0.86 5.37 9.19
CA ILE A 16 0.59 3.98 9.54
C ILE A 16 -0.44 3.95 10.68
N VAL A 17 -1.66 3.49 10.42
CA VAL A 17 -2.73 3.43 11.44
C VAL A 17 -2.89 2.06 12.06
N SER A 18 -2.37 1.01 11.42
CA SER A 18 -2.40 -0.34 11.99
C SER A 18 -1.29 -1.23 11.41
N MET A 19 -0.76 -2.11 12.25
CA MET A 19 0.19 -3.16 11.90
C MET A 19 -0.20 -4.44 12.63
N VAL A 20 -0.65 -5.45 11.89
CA VAL A 20 -1.18 -6.69 12.45
C VAL A 20 -0.45 -7.89 11.84
N PRO A 21 0.31 -8.66 12.64
CA PRO A 21 0.90 -9.90 12.16
C PRO A 21 -0.17 -10.97 11.95
N GLU A 22 -0.10 -11.69 10.82
CA GLU A 22 -0.95 -12.82 10.48
C GLU A 22 -0.07 -13.95 9.92
N GLY A 23 0.23 -14.95 10.76
CA GLY A 23 1.20 -15.99 10.43
C GLY A 23 2.59 -15.39 10.17
N ASP A 24 3.16 -15.69 9.01
CA ASP A 24 4.45 -15.15 8.54
C ASP A 24 4.31 -13.82 7.77
N SER A 25 3.10 -13.24 7.72
CA SER A 25 2.81 -11.99 7.02
C SER A 25 2.49 -10.87 7.99
N LEU A 26 2.71 -9.64 7.55
CA LEU A 26 2.38 -8.42 8.29
C LEU A 26 1.40 -7.60 7.47
N TRP A 27 0.19 -7.43 8.00
CA TRP A 27 -0.79 -6.48 7.46
C TRP A 27 -0.47 -5.09 7.93
N VAL A 28 -0.42 -4.14 7.00
CA VAL A 28 -0.18 -2.73 7.31
C VAL A 28 -1.32 -1.93 6.71
N LYS A 29 -1.99 -1.12 7.54
CA LYS A 29 -3.00 -0.16 7.12
C LYS A 29 -2.40 1.23 7.18
N VAL A 30 -2.53 1.98 6.09
CA VAL A 30 -2.02 3.34 5.95
C VAL A 30 -3.18 4.28 5.65
N GLN A 31 -3.30 5.34 6.44
CA GLN A 31 -4.18 6.46 6.16
C GLN A 31 -3.47 7.42 5.21
N ALA A 32 -4.20 7.91 4.21
CA ALA A 32 -3.70 8.86 3.22
C ALA A 32 -4.75 9.94 2.95
N ALA A 33 -4.32 11.07 2.41
CA ALA A 33 -5.25 12.11 1.99
C ALA A 33 -6.21 11.57 0.89
N PRO A 34 -7.48 12.00 0.85
CA PRO A 34 -8.44 11.61 -0.20
C PRO A 34 -7.94 11.92 -1.63
N GLU A 35 -7.06 12.91 -1.75
CA GLU A 35 -6.42 13.31 -3.02
C GLU A 35 -5.45 12.26 -3.57
N ILE A 36 -4.80 11.50 -2.69
CA ILE A 36 -3.94 10.37 -3.05
C ILE A 36 -4.80 9.13 -3.25
N LEU A 37 -5.75 8.90 -2.33
CA LEU A 37 -6.57 7.69 -2.30
C LEU A 37 -7.40 7.49 -3.58
N ARG A 38 -7.82 8.58 -4.25
CA ARG A 38 -8.53 8.51 -5.54
C ARG A 38 -7.74 7.80 -6.66
N TYR A 39 -6.43 7.74 -6.54
CA TYR A 39 -5.54 7.08 -7.49
C TYR A 39 -5.15 5.67 -7.03
N VAL A 40 -5.50 5.30 -5.80
CA VAL A 40 -5.23 3.99 -5.21
C VAL A 40 -6.40 3.08 -5.51
N VAL A 41 -6.16 2.00 -6.26
CA VAL A 41 -7.17 0.99 -6.57
C VAL A 41 -6.83 -0.34 -5.92
N PRO A 42 -7.81 -1.15 -5.50
CA PRO A 42 -7.58 -2.52 -5.07
C PRO A 42 -6.89 -3.32 -6.17
N LYS A 43 -5.87 -4.13 -5.81
CA LYS A 43 -4.98 -4.85 -6.73
C LYS A 43 -4.10 -3.94 -7.62
N GLY A 44 -4.09 -2.64 -7.36
CA GLY A 44 -3.14 -1.70 -7.93
C GLY A 44 -1.79 -1.75 -7.21
N PHE A 45 -0.85 -0.97 -7.72
CA PHE A 45 0.48 -0.81 -7.14
C PHE A 45 0.61 0.58 -6.51
N ILE A 46 1.27 0.62 -5.35
CA ILE A 46 1.63 1.85 -4.66
C ILE A 46 3.04 1.72 -4.10
N THR A 47 3.83 2.78 -4.19
CA THR A 47 5.14 2.83 -3.56
C THR A 47 5.02 3.43 -2.17
N VAL A 48 5.50 2.70 -1.15
CA VAL A 48 5.58 3.16 0.24
C VAL A 48 7.04 3.18 0.65
N ASP A 49 7.57 4.37 0.98
CA ASP A 49 8.99 4.60 1.30
C ASP A 49 9.96 3.96 0.28
N GLY A 50 9.67 4.13 -1.02
CA GLY A 50 10.48 3.58 -2.11
C GLY A 50 10.31 2.07 -2.36
N THR A 51 9.40 1.40 -1.65
CA THR A 51 9.07 -0.01 -1.87
C THR A 51 7.75 -0.13 -2.64
N SER A 52 7.78 -0.76 -3.81
CA SER A 52 6.56 -1.11 -4.56
C SER A 52 5.79 -2.22 -3.85
N LEU A 53 4.52 -1.96 -3.56
CA LEU A 53 3.62 -2.84 -2.82
C LEU A 53 2.28 -2.96 -3.54
N THR A 54 1.61 -4.09 -3.35
CA THR A 54 0.28 -4.34 -3.91
C THR A 54 -0.78 -3.99 -2.89
N VAL A 55 -1.71 -3.12 -3.28
CA VAL A 55 -2.85 -2.73 -2.47
C VAL A 55 -3.84 -3.88 -2.42
N VAL A 56 -4.24 -4.32 -1.23
CA VAL A 56 -5.20 -5.41 -1.10
C VAL A 56 -6.62 -4.85 -0.97
N ARG A 57 -6.82 -3.84 -0.12
CA ARG A 57 -8.09 -3.16 0.10
C ARG A 57 -7.93 -1.66 0.22
N VAL A 58 -8.98 -0.95 -0.15
CA VAL A 58 -9.13 0.50 0.01
C VAL A 58 -10.40 0.73 0.83
N TYR A 59 -10.28 1.57 1.86
CA TYR A 59 -11.32 1.95 2.80
C TYR A 59 -11.61 3.44 2.60
N GLU A 60 -12.53 3.77 1.70
CA GLU A 60 -12.82 5.15 1.29
C GLU A 60 -13.33 6.00 2.48
N GLU A 61 -14.20 5.45 3.32
CA GLU A 61 -14.75 6.17 4.49
C GLU A 61 -13.68 6.49 5.54
N GLU A 62 -12.72 5.59 5.75
CA GLU A 62 -11.61 5.76 6.70
C GLU A 62 -10.42 6.53 6.09
N CYS A 63 -10.48 6.82 4.79
CA CYS A 63 -9.37 7.35 4.00
C CYS A 63 -8.09 6.48 4.10
N CYS A 64 -8.25 5.16 4.10
CA CYS A 64 -7.16 4.21 4.32
C CYS A 64 -7.03 3.21 3.18
N PHE A 65 -5.87 2.59 3.07
CA PHE A 65 -5.66 1.38 2.28
C PHE A 65 -4.79 0.40 3.06
N ASP A 66 -4.84 -0.88 2.70
CA ASP A 66 -3.99 -1.91 3.29
C ASP A 66 -3.13 -2.62 2.25
N PHE A 67 -2.03 -3.18 2.75
CA PHE A 67 -1.17 -4.09 2.01
C PHE A 67 -0.60 -5.14 2.95
N MET A 68 -0.09 -6.22 2.36
CA MET A 68 0.47 -7.35 3.09
C MET A 68 1.96 -7.49 2.76
N LEU A 69 2.79 -7.62 3.79
CA LEU A 69 4.21 -7.88 3.68
C LEU A 69 4.50 -9.32 4.09
N VAL A 70 4.94 -10.16 3.16
CA VAL A 70 5.44 -11.51 3.48
C VAL A 70 6.81 -11.45 4.15
N ALA A 71 7.15 -12.45 4.98
CA ALA A 71 8.39 -12.50 5.76
C ALA A 71 9.66 -12.14 4.98
N TYR A 72 9.80 -12.61 3.74
CA TYR A 72 10.95 -12.28 2.89
C TYR A 72 11.09 -10.78 2.61
N THR A 73 9.97 -10.11 2.33
CA THR A 73 9.94 -8.68 2.03
C THR A 73 10.12 -7.86 3.28
N GLN A 74 9.61 -8.33 4.42
CA GLN A 74 9.80 -7.65 5.70
C GLN A 74 11.29 -7.46 6.04
N GLN A 75 12.16 -8.38 5.65
CA GLN A 75 13.61 -8.28 5.86
C GLN A 75 14.32 -7.27 4.93
N LYS A 76 13.62 -6.81 3.89
CA LYS A 76 14.19 -5.96 2.82
C LYS A 76 13.65 -4.54 2.82
N VAL A 77 12.65 -4.24 3.64
CA VAL A 77 11.92 -2.97 3.60
C VAL A 77 11.93 -2.31 4.96
N VAL A 78 11.80 -0.98 4.97
CA VAL A 78 11.86 -0.19 6.20
C VAL A 78 10.54 -0.16 6.96
N VAL A 79 9.42 -0.42 6.26
CA VAL A 79 8.07 -0.32 6.82
C VAL A 79 7.86 -1.16 8.10
N PRO A 80 8.30 -2.43 8.20
CA PRO A 80 8.16 -3.23 9.42
C PRO A 80 8.97 -2.71 10.61
N LEU A 81 9.96 -1.85 10.38
CA LEU A 81 10.76 -1.23 11.44
C LEU A 81 10.08 0.02 12.00
N LYS A 82 9.07 0.54 11.29
CA LYS A 82 8.26 1.69 11.73
C LYS A 82 7.18 1.27 12.72
N LYS A 83 6.62 2.25 13.40
CA LYS A 83 5.53 2.11 14.37
C LYS A 83 4.24 2.72 13.85
N VAL A 84 3.12 2.27 14.41
CA VAL A 84 1.83 2.94 14.25
C VAL A 84 1.94 4.40 14.71
N GLY A 85 1.41 5.32 13.90
CA GLY A 85 1.53 6.77 14.03
C GLY A 85 2.72 7.38 13.27
N GLU A 86 3.62 6.58 12.71
CA GLU A 86 4.72 7.12 11.89
C GLU A 86 4.30 7.41 10.45
N LYS A 87 4.95 8.42 9.88
CA LYS A 87 4.71 8.83 8.49
C LYS A 87 5.46 7.96 7.49
N VAL A 88 4.85 7.77 6.34
CA VAL A 88 5.41 7.06 5.19
C VAL A 88 5.28 7.93 3.95
N ASN A 89 6.28 7.87 3.05
CA ASN A 89 6.17 8.54 1.76
C ASN A 89 5.34 7.67 0.81
N LEU A 90 4.37 8.29 0.12
CA LEU A 90 3.49 7.62 -0.82
C LEU A 90 3.74 8.15 -2.24
N GLU A 91 3.95 7.24 -3.18
CA GLU A 91 4.01 7.55 -4.60
C GLU A 91 3.03 6.64 -5.34
N VAL A 92 2.10 7.24 -6.08
CA VAL A 92 1.06 6.51 -6.79
C VAL A 92 1.50 6.22 -8.21
N TRP A 93 1.33 4.97 -8.63
CA TRP A 93 1.70 4.56 -9.97
C TRP A 93 0.60 4.93 -10.97
N ILE A 94 0.79 6.02 -11.70
CA ILE A 94 -0.22 6.60 -12.60
C ILE A 94 -0.63 5.68 -13.78
N TYR A 95 0.14 4.63 -14.08
CA TYR A 95 -0.22 3.66 -15.13
C TYR A 95 -1.22 2.58 -14.67
N THR A 96 -1.78 2.69 -13.47
CA THR A 96 -2.85 1.77 -13.02
C THR A 96 -4.10 1.82 -13.91
N TRP A 97 -4.22 2.80 -14.82
CA TRP A 97 -5.31 2.91 -15.81
C TRP A 97 -4.79 3.21 -17.22
N SER A 98 -4.05 2.29 -17.83
CA SER A 98 -3.97 2.24 -19.29
C SER A 98 -3.73 0.80 -19.71
N GLY A 99 -4.64 0.25 -20.52
CA GLY A 99 -4.62 -1.13 -20.99
C GLY A 99 -3.49 -1.45 -21.96
N HIS A 100 -2.23 -1.22 -21.58
CA HIS A 100 -1.07 -1.66 -22.32
C HIS A 100 0.11 -1.92 -21.39
N LEU A 101 0.74 -3.07 -21.64
CA LEU A 101 1.84 -3.68 -20.91
C LEU A 101 3.03 -2.75 -20.71
N ASP A 102 3.56 -2.69 -19.49
CA ASP A 102 5.00 -2.78 -19.23
C ASP A 102 5.24 -3.19 -17.76
N CYS A 103 5.48 -4.48 -17.57
CA CYS A 103 6.07 -5.04 -16.36
C CYS A 103 7.49 -4.49 -16.19
N TRP A 104 7.93 -4.29 -14.94
CA TRP A 104 9.29 -4.50 -14.39
C TRP A 104 9.56 -3.52 -13.24
N VAL A 105 9.03 -3.79 -12.04
CA VAL A 105 9.79 -3.72 -10.77
C VAL A 105 9.20 -4.77 -9.81
N THR A 106 10.00 -5.80 -9.51
CA THR A 106 9.96 -6.72 -8.36
C THR A 106 8.59 -7.22 -7.88
N VAL A 107 8.24 -8.41 -8.37
CA VAL A 107 7.26 -9.34 -7.78
C VAL A 107 7.57 -9.59 -6.30
N VAL A 108 6.59 -9.36 -5.43
CA VAL A 108 6.43 -10.09 -4.17
C VAL A 108 5.10 -10.84 -4.24
N LEU A 109 5.20 -12.08 -4.71
CA LEU A 109 4.36 -13.25 -4.46
C LEU A 109 2.84 -13.05 -4.23
N TYR A 110 2.08 -13.29 -5.32
CA TYR A 110 0.86 -14.13 -5.39
C TYR A 110 0.00 -14.23 -4.09
N MET A 111 -1.16 -13.58 -3.96
CA MET A 111 -2.45 -13.86 -4.63
C MET A 111 -2.91 -15.34 -4.69
N SER A 112 -2.58 -16.19 -3.71
CA SER A 112 -3.13 -17.56 -3.68
C SER A 112 -3.57 -18.14 -2.32
N MET A 113 -3.96 -17.34 -1.31
CA MET A 113 -4.59 -17.95 -0.10
C MET A 113 -5.36 -17.05 0.87
N LEU A 114 -6.24 -16.16 0.42
CA LEU A 114 -7.18 -15.51 1.35
C LEU A 114 -8.62 -15.81 0.94
N PRO A 115 -9.39 -16.60 1.73
CA PRO A 115 -10.83 -16.62 1.57
C PRO A 115 -11.34 -15.22 1.91
N LEU A 116 -12.13 -14.64 1.01
CA LEU A 116 -12.99 -13.51 1.30
C LEU A 116 -13.83 -13.89 2.52
N ARG A 117 -13.47 -13.41 3.70
CA ARG A 117 -14.34 -13.47 4.87
C ARG A 117 -15.15 -12.19 4.90
N ASP A 118 -16.45 -12.41 4.71
CA ASP A 118 -17.54 -11.46 4.80
C ASP A 118 -17.39 -10.49 5.98
N CYS A 119 -17.39 -9.20 5.67
CA CYS A 119 -17.90 -8.19 6.57
C CYS A 119 -19.43 -8.26 6.53
N ALA A 120 -20.02 -9.22 7.23
CA ALA A 120 -21.45 -9.20 7.56
C ALA A 120 -21.60 -8.67 8.98
N GLY A 121 -22.08 -7.43 9.06
CA GLY A 121 -22.35 -6.73 10.31
C GLY A 121 -23.35 -7.49 11.18
N GLY A 122 -23.02 -7.57 12.46
CA GLY A 122 -23.99 -7.88 13.50
C GLY A 122 -24.96 -6.71 13.66
N VAL A 123 -26.23 -6.94 13.37
CA VAL A 123 -27.33 -6.15 13.93
C VAL A 123 -27.93 -7.02 15.01
N GLY A 124 -27.72 -6.63 16.27
CA GLY A 124 -28.51 -7.11 17.37
C GLY A 124 -29.88 -6.44 17.35
N HIS A 125 -30.92 -7.21 17.62
CA HIS A 125 -32.04 -6.90 18.52
C HIS A 125 -32.86 -8.17 18.73
#